data_AF-A0A4R0Q0Z9-F1
#
_entry.id   AF-A0A4R0Q0Z9-F1
#
_cell.length_a   1.000
_cell.length_b   1.000
_cell.length_c   1.000
_cell.angle_alpha   90.00
_cell.angle_beta   90.00
_cell.angle_gamma   90.00
#
_symmetry.space_group_name_H-M   'P 1'
#
loop_
_entity.id
_entity.type
_entity.pdbx_description
1 polymer ?
#
loop_
_entity_poly.entity_id
_entity_poly.type
_entity_poly.pdbx_seq_one_letter_code
_entity_poly.pdbx_strand_id
1 'polypeptide(L)'
;MQFIKIFKPLTLILLLSAITLSSTAQEKIITAEKMLQQASVKAKKQKKDILIEFYASFNPWSKILRESLDDPEIKRILEKHYIICPMQIKEISLATRKRETPGGVEIFERFDNFVDTSYYRETRKVPTLISLDAVLKKTGQYTGFPATDKETQNFVDMLRLTLEEKAVVKAKMMATYRELGPPNAKDIMERAMEEAKRDHKKIFLSFTASWCHWCHVLDTAINHPLCQKIFKDKYVFVHLLAHEDDLEIHKQQLGASELLERYQGRNRRGIPFSVIFDENGKYLADFNGFPSTNSKYAAEYSVFEEMLKKTGGITNEELKIIKQAFSLASP
;
A
#
# COMPACT_ATOMS: atom_id res chain seq x y z
N MET A 1 -77.85 15.81 49.14
CA MET A 1 -76.61 16.33 49.76
C MET A 1 -76.18 15.32 50.81
N GLN A 2 -75.13 14.52 50.54
CA GLN A 2 -73.74 14.77 50.98
C GLN A 2 -73.58 14.44 52.48
N PHE A 3 -72.66 13.61 52.99
CA PHE A 3 -71.38 13.08 52.50
C PHE A 3 -70.99 11.80 53.28
N ILE A 4 -70.62 10.76 52.53
CA ILE A 4 -69.38 9.95 52.59
C ILE A 4 -68.68 9.77 53.95
N LYS A 5 -68.56 8.51 54.40
CA LYS A 5 -67.40 8.00 55.14
C LYS A 5 -67.07 6.55 54.76
N ILE A 6 -65.81 6.38 54.34
CA ILE A 6 -64.88 5.26 54.63
C ILE A 6 -65.14 3.93 53.92
N PHE A 7 -64.33 3.65 52.89
CA PHE A 7 -63.71 2.35 52.66
C PHE A 7 -62.30 2.57 52.09
N LYS A 8 -61.27 1.99 52.73
CA LYS A 8 -59.92 1.88 52.18
C LYS A 8 -59.89 0.74 51.14
N PRO A 9 -59.15 0.87 50.02
CA PRO A 9 -58.66 -0.30 49.31
C PRO A 9 -57.14 -0.41 49.35
N LEU A 10 -56.74 -1.68 49.51
CA LEU A 10 -55.48 -2.33 49.19
C LEU A 10 -54.61 -1.60 48.15
N THR A 11 -53.36 -1.36 48.52
CA THR A 11 -52.29 -0.96 47.60
C THR A 11 -51.75 -2.21 46.89
N LEU A 12 -52.18 -2.40 45.64
CA LEU A 12 -51.62 -3.39 44.72
C LEU A 12 -50.30 -2.86 44.16
N ILE A 13 -49.17 -3.40 44.64
CA ILE A 13 -47.84 -3.07 44.11
C ILE A 13 -47.67 -3.83 42.79
N LEU A 14 -47.77 -3.10 41.68
CA LEU A 14 -47.41 -3.59 40.34
C LEU A 14 -45.88 -3.56 40.22
N LEU A 15 -45.25 -4.74 40.26
CA LEU A 15 -43.85 -4.92 39.84
C LEU A 15 -43.75 -4.70 38.33
N LEU A 16 -43.40 -3.48 37.91
CA LEU A 16 -42.86 -3.25 36.57
C LEU A 16 -41.45 -3.86 36.53
N SER A 17 -41.34 -5.05 35.94
CA SER A 17 -40.06 -5.55 35.45
C SER A 17 -39.60 -4.64 34.31
N ALA A 18 -38.72 -3.69 34.64
CA ALA A 18 -37.96 -2.94 33.66
C ALA A 18 -37.02 -3.91 32.94
N ILE A 19 -37.49 -4.47 31.82
CA ILE A 19 -36.60 -5.06 30.82
C ILE A 19 -35.79 -3.91 30.26
N THR A 20 -34.59 -3.73 30.80
CA THR A 20 -33.57 -2.89 30.19
C THR A 20 -33.16 -3.60 28.90
N LEU A 21 -33.77 -3.19 27.78
CA LEU A 21 -33.15 -3.41 26.47
C LEU A 21 -31.86 -2.60 26.48
N SER A 22 -30.76 -3.24 26.88
CA SER A 22 -29.42 -2.78 26.56
C SER A 22 -29.31 -2.76 25.04
N SER A 23 -29.61 -1.59 24.46
CA SER A 23 -29.18 -1.22 23.12
C SER A 23 -27.66 -1.32 23.12
N THR A 24 -27.12 -2.47 22.73
CA THR A 24 -25.75 -2.53 22.25
C THR A 24 -25.69 -1.59 21.06
N ALA A 25 -25.08 -0.41 21.25
CA ALA A 25 -24.82 0.51 20.16
C ALA A 25 -23.86 -0.22 19.21
N GLN A 26 -24.41 -0.89 18.21
CA GLN A 26 -23.67 -1.36 17.07
C GLN A 26 -23.03 -0.11 16.47
N GLU A 27 -21.72 0.06 16.61
CA GLU A 27 -21.01 1.16 15.96
C GLU A 27 -21.39 1.17 14.49
N LYS A 28 -22.05 2.24 14.07
CA LYS A 28 -22.55 2.35 12.70
C LYS A 28 -21.32 2.48 11.79
N ILE A 29 -20.95 1.37 11.14
CA ILE A 29 -19.84 1.32 10.19
C ILE A 29 -20.04 2.45 9.17
N ILE A 30 -19.08 3.37 9.12
CA ILE A 30 -19.12 4.55 8.26
C ILE A 30 -18.46 4.23 6.91
N THR A 31 -19.13 4.57 5.81
CA THR A 31 -18.58 4.38 4.47
C THR A 31 -17.49 5.42 4.15
N ALA A 32 -16.57 5.09 3.26
CA ALA A 32 -15.50 5.98 2.81
C ALA A 32 -16.04 7.29 2.23
N GLU A 33 -17.12 7.23 1.44
CA GLU A 33 -17.82 8.42 0.91
C GLU A 33 -18.32 9.33 2.04
N LYS A 34 -18.93 8.74 3.08
CA LYS A 34 -19.44 9.50 4.22
C LYS A 34 -18.31 10.09 5.06
N MET A 35 -17.20 9.37 5.23
CA MET A 35 -15.98 9.89 5.86
C MET A 35 -15.46 11.11 5.10
N LEU A 36 -15.35 11.04 3.77
CA LEU A 36 -14.93 12.16 2.94
C LEU A 36 -15.90 13.35 2.97
N GLN A 37 -17.20 13.08 2.99
CA GLN A 37 -18.22 14.13 3.12
C GLN A 37 -18.05 14.87 4.46
N GLN A 38 -17.92 14.13 5.56
CA GLN A 38 -17.70 14.70 6.89
C GLN A 38 -16.36 15.46 6.98
N ALA A 39 -15.29 14.90 6.42
CA ALA A 39 -14.00 15.54 6.34
C ALA A 39 -14.07 16.84 5.54
N SER A 40 -14.81 16.86 4.43
CA SER A 40 -15.01 18.05 3.58
C SER A 40 -15.75 19.17 4.31
N VAL A 41 -16.81 18.84 5.04
CA VAL A 41 -17.54 19.82 5.87
C VAL A 41 -16.62 20.40 6.96
N LYS A 42 -15.87 19.54 7.67
CA LYS A 42 -14.94 19.95 8.72
C LYS A 42 -13.80 20.80 8.18
N ALA A 43 -13.21 20.39 7.06
CA ALA A 43 -12.12 21.07 6.37
C ALA A 43 -12.54 22.49 5.94
N LYS A 44 -13.72 22.64 5.34
CA LYS A 44 -14.29 23.94 4.97
C LYS A 44 -14.49 24.85 6.19
N LYS A 45 -15.07 24.32 7.27
CA LYS A 45 -15.31 25.08 8.52
C LYS A 45 -13.99 25.53 9.18
N GLN A 46 -12.98 24.67 9.18
CA GLN A 46 -11.70 24.93 9.83
C GLN A 46 -10.66 25.58 8.92
N LYS A 47 -10.98 25.81 7.64
CA LYS A 47 -10.06 26.29 6.60
C LYS A 47 -8.80 25.42 6.47
N LYS A 48 -8.96 24.10 6.63
CA LYS A 48 -7.91 23.08 6.51
C LYS A 48 -8.06 22.30 5.20
N ASP A 49 -7.01 21.60 4.79
CA ASP A 49 -7.04 20.63 3.70
C ASP A 49 -7.45 19.24 4.21
N ILE A 50 -7.54 18.22 3.35
CA ILE A 50 -7.92 16.85 3.75
C ILE A 50 -6.78 15.90 3.43
N LEU A 51 -6.27 15.22 4.44
CA LEU A 51 -5.25 14.19 4.28
C LEU A 51 -5.94 12.81 4.25
N ILE A 52 -5.89 12.08 3.13
CA ILE A 52 -6.56 10.77 3.00
C ILE A 52 -5.54 9.64 3.13
N GLU A 53 -5.51 8.94 4.25
CA GLU A 53 -4.53 7.88 4.46
C GLU A 53 -5.14 6.52 4.12
N PHE A 54 -4.76 5.91 3.00
CA PHE A 54 -5.09 4.50 2.74
C PHE A 54 -4.04 3.59 3.35
N TYR A 55 -4.48 2.55 4.04
CA TYR A 55 -3.58 1.59 4.67
C TYR A 55 -4.23 0.22 4.75
N ALA A 56 -3.39 -0.80 4.84
CA ALA A 56 -3.81 -2.16 5.14
C ALA A 56 -3.06 -2.68 6.37
N SER A 57 -3.75 -3.26 7.33
CA SER A 57 -3.18 -3.61 8.64
C SER A 57 -2.15 -4.75 8.59
N PHE A 58 -2.16 -5.54 7.52
CA PHE A 58 -1.19 -6.60 7.24
C PHE A 58 0.01 -6.12 6.40
N ASN A 59 -0.02 -4.89 5.89
CA ASN A 59 1.09 -4.33 5.12
C ASN A 59 2.13 -3.72 6.09
N PRO A 60 3.35 -4.27 6.20
CA PRO A 60 4.34 -3.78 7.15
C PRO A 60 4.82 -2.35 6.82
N TRP A 61 4.78 -1.93 5.56
CA TRP A 61 5.10 -0.54 5.19
C TRP A 61 4.01 0.44 5.62
N SER A 62 2.73 0.04 5.54
CA SER A 62 1.62 0.80 6.12
C SER A 62 1.80 1.01 7.63
N LYS A 63 2.33 0.01 8.34
CA LYS A 63 2.59 0.10 9.77
C LYS A 63 3.64 1.17 10.09
N ILE A 64 4.79 1.16 9.39
CA ILE A 64 5.86 2.15 9.58
C ILE A 64 5.34 3.57 9.29
N LEU A 65 4.55 3.73 8.22
CA LEU A 65 3.98 5.03 7.87
C LEU A 65 3.00 5.52 8.94
N ARG A 66 2.10 4.66 9.41
CA ARG A 66 1.16 4.98 10.48
C ARG A 66 1.86 5.39 11.77
N GLU A 67 2.84 4.61 12.21
CA GLU A 67 3.62 4.92 13.41
C GLU A 67 4.35 6.26 13.27
N SER A 68 4.82 6.60 12.07
CA SER A 68 5.40 7.91 11.78
C SER A 68 4.37 9.04 11.84
N LEU A 69 3.19 8.85 11.27
CA LEU A 69 2.11 9.86 11.27
C LEU A 69 1.46 10.03 12.66
N ASP A 70 1.53 9.00 13.51
CA ASP A 70 1.04 9.01 14.88
C ASP A 70 2.04 9.58 15.89
N ASP A 71 3.29 9.90 15.50
CA ASP A 71 4.22 10.67 16.34
C ASP A 71 3.51 11.95 16.83
N PRO A 72 3.50 12.24 18.14
CA PRO A 72 2.69 13.33 18.69
C PRO A 72 2.96 14.70 18.06
N GLU A 73 4.20 14.96 17.65
CA GLU A 73 4.59 16.23 17.07
C GLU A 73 4.26 16.29 15.57
N ILE A 74 4.49 15.20 14.83
CA ILE A 74 4.02 15.08 13.44
C ILE A 74 2.52 15.25 13.40
N LYS A 75 1.78 14.51 14.23
CA LYS A 75 0.33 14.56 14.32
C LYS A 75 -0.17 15.98 14.61
N ARG A 76 0.43 16.67 15.58
CA ARG A 76 0.10 18.07 15.90
C ARG A 76 0.32 19.00 14.71
N ILE A 77 1.42 18.84 13.98
CA ILE A 77 1.71 19.62 12.76
C ILE A 77 0.67 19.32 11.68
N LEU A 78 0.40 18.05 11.40
CA LEU A 78 -0.57 17.67 10.37
C LEU A 78 -1.97 18.13 10.72
N GLU A 79 -2.43 17.98 11.97
CA GLU A 79 -3.75 18.42 12.41
C GLU A 79 -3.94 19.94 12.40
N LYS A 80 -2.85 20.73 12.39
CA LYS A 80 -2.91 22.19 12.18
C LYS A 80 -3.38 22.53 10.76
N HIS A 81 -2.97 21.74 9.77
CA HIS A 81 -3.16 22.03 8.35
C HIS A 81 -4.21 21.16 7.67
N TYR A 82 -4.47 19.97 8.20
CA TYR A 82 -5.27 18.93 7.56
C TYR A 82 -6.37 18.37 8.47
N ILE A 83 -7.45 17.90 7.85
CA ILE A 83 -8.37 16.91 8.41
C ILE A 83 -7.90 15.54 7.92
N ILE A 84 -7.37 14.73 8.84
CA ILE A 84 -6.90 13.37 8.52
C ILE A 84 -8.10 12.43 8.39
N CYS A 85 -8.12 11.65 7.31
CA CYS A 85 -9.19 10.74 6.92
C CYS A 85 -8.57 9.36 6.60
N PRO A 86 -8.31 8.54 7.62
CA PRO A 86 -7.71 7.22 7.43
C PRO A 86 -8.76 6.23 6.90
N MET A 87 -8.40 5.47 5.88
CA MET A 87 -9.22 4.43 5.24
C MET A 87 -8.46 3.11 5.28
N GLN A 88 -9.01 2.17 6.06
CA GLN A 88 -8.51 0.81 6.08
C GLN A 88 -9.04 0.07 4.86
N ILE A 89 -8.16 -0.47 4.02
CA ILE A 89 -8.52 -1.13 2.76
C ILE A 89 -7.84 -2.48 2.61
N LYS A 90 -8.36 -3.29 1.68
CA LYS A 90 -7.69 -4.50 1.20
C LYS A 90 -7.47 -5.56 2.29
N GLU A 91 -8.24 -5.55 3.36
CA GLU A 91 -8.06 -6.42 4.51
C GLU A 91 -8.29 -7.90 4.19
N ILE A 92 -7.44 -8.74 4.76
CA ILE A 92 -7.27 -10.13 4.33
C ILE A 92 -7.92 -11.14 5.27
N SER A 93 -7.91 -10.90 6.59
CA SER A 93 -8.47 -11.82 7.57
C SER A 93 -9.94 -11.51 7.83
N LEU A 94 -10.74 -12.51 8.19
CA LEU A 94 -12.14 -12.29 8.57
C LEU A 94 -12.29 -11.30 9.74
N ALA A 95 -11.32 -11.27 10.65
CA ALA A 95 -11.30 -10.33 11.77
C ALA A 95 -11.02 -8.89 11.30
N THR A 96 -10.07 -8.72 10.38
CA THR A 96 -9.66 -7.40 9.91
C THR A 96 -10.58 -6.83 8.82
N ARG A 97 -11.22 -7.68 8.00
CA ARG A 97 -12.25 -7.26 7.02
C ARG A 97 -13.43 -6.54 7.64
N LYS A 98 -13.79 -6.88 8.89
CA LYS A 98 -14.84 -6.15 9.63
C LYS A 98 -14.46 -4.70 9.96
N ARG A 99 -13.15 -4.39 9.95
CA ARG A 99 -12.60 -3.05 10.17
C ARG A 99 -12.32 -2.31 8.86
N GLU A 100 -12.44 -2.98 7.72
CA GLU A 100 -12.28 -2.35 6.41
C GLU A 100 -13.31 -1.23 6.25
N THR A 101 -12.86 -0.10 5.70
CA THR A 101 -13.71 1.04 5.41
C THR A 101 -14.54 0.74 4.17
N PRO A 102 -15.88 0.55 4.27
CA PRO A 102 -16.69 0.20 3.12
C PRO A 102 -16.63 1.29 2.04
N GLY A 103 -16.40 0.92 0.78
CA GLY A 103 -16.18 1.88 -0.31
C GLY A 103 -14.72 2.38 -0.42
N GLY A 104 -13.82 1.96 0.48
CA GLY A 104 -12.44 2.44 0.52
C GLY A 104 -11.61 1.96 -0.66
N VAL A 105 -11.77 0.70 -1.08
CA VAL A 105 -11.03 0.12 -2.22
C VAL A 105 -11.43 0.82 -3.52
N GLU A 106 -12.71 1.09 -3.72
CA GLU A 106 -13.24 1.76 -4.90
C GLU A 106 -12.71 3.19 -5.00
N ILE A 107 -12.59 3.89 -3.87
CA ILE A 107 -11.98 5.22 -3.85
C ILE A 107 -10.47 5.11 -4.12
N PHE A 108 -9.77 4.15 -3.51
CA PHE A 108 -8.35 3.88 -3.76
C PHE A 108 -8.07 3.64 -5.25
N GLU A 109 -8.87 2.80 -5.91
CA GLU A 109 -8.67 2.42 -7.33
C GLU A 109 -8.89 3.58 -8.31
N ARG A 110 -9.75 4.55 -7.96
CA ARG A 110 -9.96 5.76 -8.78
C ARG A 110 -8.72 6.64 -8.92
N PHE A 111 -7.70 6.38 -8.12
CA PHE A 111 -6.53 7.24 -8.07
C PHE A 111 -5.31 6.72 -8.84
N ASP A 112 -5.42 5.64 -9.62
CA ASP A 112 -4.37 5.12 -10.52
C ASP A 112 -3.01 4.79 -9.83
N ASN A 113 -3.05 4.15 -8.65
CA ASN A 113 -1.82 3.81 -7.91
C ASN A 113 -1.50 2.31 -7.91
N PHE A 114 -0.20 2.05 -7.94
CA PHE A 114 0.41 0.73 -8.05
C PHE A 114 0.82 0.16 -6.70
N VAL A 115 0.79 0.96 -5.63
CA VAL A 115 1.33 0.56 -4.33
C VAL A 115 0.33 0.86 -3.21
N ASP A 116 0.16 -0.12 -2.31
CA ASP A 116 -0.89 -0.16 -1.28
C ASP A 116 -0.62 0.74 -0.06
N THR A 117 -0.35 2.03 -0.30
CA THR A 117 -0.10 3.03 0.77
C THR A 117 -0.40 4.47 0.37
N SER A 118 -1.14 5.13 1.29
CA SER A 118 -1.33 6.55 1.64
C SER A 118 -1.31 7.66 0.59
N TYR A 119 -2.33 8.51 0.68
CA TYR A 119 -2.67 9.54 -0.30
C TYR A 119 -2.74 10.92 0.32
N TYR A 120 -2.58 11.94 -0.52
CA TYR A 120 -2.51 13.33 -0.09
C TYR A 120 -3.37 14.16 -1.05
N ARG A 121 -4.29 14.98 -0.51
CA ARG A 121 -5.07 15.93 -1.31
C ARG A 121 -5.10 17.31 -0.68
N GLU A 122 -5.03 18.31 -1.52
CA GLU A 122 -5.41 19.68 -1.20
C GLU A 122 -6.69 20.03 -1.97
N THR A 123 -7.67 20.66 -1.30
CA THR A 123 -9.03 20.85 -1.84
C THR A 123 -9.39 22.30 -2.13
N ARG A 124 -8.47 23.26 -1.91
CA ARG A 124 -8.86 24.68 -1.87
C ARG A 124 -8.81 25.43 -3.18
N LYS A 125 -8.08 24.98 -4.23
CA LYS A 125 -8.03 25.75 -5.50
C LYS A 125 -8.10 25.00 -6.83
N VAL A 126 -7.71 23.73 -6.91
CA VAL A 126 -7.82 22.88 -8.13
C VAL A 126 -7.87 21.42 -7.67
N PRO A 127 -8.65 20.51 -8.27
CA PRO A 127 -8.56 19.08 -7.95
C PRO A 127 -7.29 18.49 -8.61
N THR A 128 -6.11 18.91 -8.15
CA THR A 128 -4.86 18.27 -8.58
C THR A 128 -4.58 17.12 -7.62
N LEU A 129 -4.67 15.90 -8.15
CA LEU A 129 -4.25 14.70 -7.46
C LEU A 129 -2.71 14.66 -7.46
N ILE A 130 -2.09 14.70 -6.28
CA ILE A 130 -0.65 14.44 -6.15
C ILE A 130 -0.53 13.13 -5.39
N SER A 131 -0.40 12.02 -6.11
CA SER A 131 0.01 10.77 -5.46
C SER A 131 1.50 10.84 -5.16
N LEU A 132 1.90 10.21 -4.05
CA LEU A 132 3.31 10.02 -3.75
C LEU A 132 3.98 9.24 -4.90
N ASP A 133 3.27 8.30 -5.52
CA ASP A 133 3.62 7.66 -6.79
C ASP A 133 3.91 8.68 -7.90
N ALA A 134 3.10 9.72 -8.12
CA ALA A 134 3.35 10.71 -9.17
C ALA A 134 4.64 11.53 -8.95
N VAL A 135 5.01 11.75 -7.68
CA VAL A 135 6.25 12.45 -7.29
C VAL A 135 7.46 11.51 -7.35
N LEU A 136 7.27 10.24 -6.98
CA LEU A 136 8.32 9.21 -6.89
C LEU A 136 8.47 8.34 -8.16
N LYS A 137 7.55 8.42 -9.13
CA LYS A 137 7.56 7.68 -10.42
C LYS A 137 8.85 7.89 -11.23
N LYS A 138 9.65 8.91 -10.91
CA LYS A 138 10.96 9.18 -11.53
C LYS A 138 12.13 8.40 -10.93
N THR A 139 11.94 7.64 -9.85
CA THR A 139 13.04 6.94 -9.17
C THR A 139 12.94 5.41 -9.18
N GLY A 140 11.80 4.84 -9.59
CA GLY A 140 11.59 3.38 -9.57
C GLY A 140 11.47 2.83 -8.14
N GLN A 141 10.70 1.75 -7.97
CA GLN A 141 10.57 0.97 -6.73
C GLN A 141 10.05 1.74 -5.50
N TYR A 142 8.77 2.08 -5.51
CA TYR A 142 8.10 2.58 -4.30
C TYR A 142 7.70 1.41 -3.40
N THR A 143 8.23 1.39 -2.18
CA THR A 143 7.99 0.34 -1.16
C THR A 143 6.76 0.62 -0.29
N GLY A 144 6.13 1.77 -0.46
CA GLY A 144 4.97 2.18 0.32
C GLY A 144 5.26 3.04 1.56
N PHE A 145 6.53 3.31 1.82
CA PHE A 145 6.99 4.29 2.81
C PHE A 145 8.16 5.06 2.22
N PRO A 146 8.28 6.38 2.45
CA PRO A 146 9.46 7.14 2.01
C PRO A 146 10.68 6.77 2.86
N ALA A 147 11.41 5.74 2.44
CA ALA A 147 12.45 5.06 3.20
C ALA A 147 13.84 5.74 3.10
N THR A 148 13.99 6.70 2.19
CA THR A 148 15.26 7.42 1.95
C THR A 148 15.12 8.90 2.24
N ASP A 149 16.23 9.60 2.51
CA ASP A 149 16.21 11.05 2.74
C ASP A 149 15.53 11.82 1.59
N LYS A 150 15.80 11.40 0.35
CA LYS A 150 15.22 11.99 -0.86
C LYS A 150 13.72 11.69 -0.99
N GLU A 151 13.30 10.46 -0.72
CA GLU A 151 11.88 10.09 -0.73
C GLU A 151 11.12 10.81 0.38
N THR A 152 11.69 10.91 1.58
CA THR A 152 11.08 11.65 2.69
C THR A 152 11.05 13.14 2.40
N GLN A 153 12.08 13.68 1.72
CA GLN A 153 12.08 15.06 1.25
C GLN A 153 10.95 15.30 0.25
N ASN A 154 10.83 14.47 -0.78
CA ASN A 154 9.75 14.52 -1.76
C ASN A 154 8.38 14.42 -1.07
N PHE A 155 8.27 13.54 -0.09
CA PHE A 155 7.08 13.37 0.73
C PHE A 155 6.70 14.66 1.46
N VAL A 156 7.62 15.27 2.21
CA VAL A 156 7.33 16.53 2.94
C VAL A 156 7.16 17.72 2.00
N ASP A 157 7.73 17.68 0.80
CA ASP A 157 7.58 18.76 -0.19
C ASP A 157 6.20 18.84 -0.83
N MET A 158 5.54 17.69 -0.95
CA MET A 158 4.12 17.61 -1.27
C MET A 158 3.25 18.20 -0.15
N LEU A 159 3.70 18.17 1.10
CA LEU A 159 2.98 18.77 2.22
C LEU A 159 3.15 20.30 2.21
N ARG A 160 2.04 21.01 2.43
CA ARG A 160 2.00 22.48 2.43
C ARG A 160 2.35 23.06 3.78
N LEU A 161 3.48 22.61 4.29
CA LEU A 161 4.02 22.98 5.59
C LEU A 161 5.07 24.09 5.43
N THR A 162 5.32 24.82 6.51
CA THR A 162 6.46 25.73 6.59
C THR A 162 7.78 24.95 6.52
N LEU A 163 8.90 25.62 6.19
CA LEU A 163 10.22 24.97 6.14
C LEU A 163 10.59 24.31 7.47
N GLU A 164 10.26 24.94 8.60
CA GLU A 164 10.49 24.40 9.95
C GLU A 164 9.65 23.15 10.20
N GLU A 165 8.34 23.20 9.91
CA GLU A 165 7.45 22.04 10.05
C GLU A 165 7.87 20.88 9.14
N LYS A 166 8.30 21.15 7.91
CA LYS A 166 8.85 20.13 7.00
C LYS A 166 10.09 19.45 7.59
N ALA A 167 11.01 20.24 8.15
CA ALA A 167 12.23 19.72 8.77
C ALA A 167 11.91 18.81 9.96
N VAL A 168 10.96 19.20 10.81
CA VAL A 168 10.50 18.37 11.94
C VAL A 168 9.87 17.07 11.46
N VAL A 169 8.93 17.13 10.51
CA VAL A 169 8.27 15.94 9.96
C VAL A 169 9.30 14.99 9.34
N LYS A 170 10.19 15.51 8.48
CA LYS A 170 11.25 14.72 7.85
C LYS A 170 12.15 14.04 8.89
N ALA A 171 12.66 14.81 9.86
CA ALA A 171 13.59 14.29 10.87
C ALA A 171 12.96 13.15 11.69
N LYS A 172 11.69 13.31 12.08
CA LYS A 172 10.97 12.31 12.89
C LYS A 172 10.57 11.08 12.10
N MET A 173 10.08 11.24 10.87
CA MET A 173 9.82 10.09 10.00
C MET A 173 11.09 9.25 9.78
N MET A 174 12.23 9.91 9.54
CA MET A 174 13.51 9.23 9.43
C MET A 174 13.96 8.57 10.75
N ALA A 175 13.66 9.18 11.90
CA ALA A 175 13.93 8.57 13.21
C ALA A 175 13.09 7.30 13.43
N THR A 176 11.78 7.36 13.16
CA THR A 176 10.88 6.20 13.21
C THR A 176 11.37 5.08 12.29
N TYR A 177 11.76 5.41 11.05
CA TYR A 177 12.30 4.41 10.13
C TYR A 177 13.64 3.82 10.59
N ARG A 178 14.52 4.61 11.20
CA ARG A 178 15.78 4.11 11.79
C ARG A 178 15.54 3.17 12.97
N GLU A 179 14.52 3.44 13.78
CA GLU A 179 14.14 2.61 14.93
C GLU A 179 13.51 1.28 14.51
N LEU A 180 12.54 1.33 13.58
CA LEU A 180 11.79 0.15 13.13
C LEU A 180 12.56 -0.69 12.12
N GLY A 181 13.42 -0.06 11.32
CA GLY A 181 14.11 -0.68 10.20
C GLY A 181 13.19 -1.01 9.01
N PRO A 182 13.75 -1.52 7.90
CA PRO A 182 12.95 -2.06 6.81
C PRO A 182 12.20 -3.32 7.27
N PRO A 183 10.98 -3.58 6.76
CA PRO A 183 10.29 -4.84 6.98
C PRO A 183 11.16 -6.02 6.54
N ASN A 184 11.02 -7.14 7.24
CA ASN A 184 11.74 -8.35 6.85
C ASN A 184 11.11 -8.96 5.57
N ALA A 185 11.91 -9.71 4.81
CA ALA A 185 11.47 -10.35 3.57
C ALA A 185 10.34 -11.37 3.79
N LYS A 186 10.30 -12.03 4.94
CA LYS A 186 9.28 -13.00 5.31
C LYS A 186 7.90 -12.34 5.42
N ASP A 187 7.78 -11.25 6.17
CA ASP A 187 6.56 -10.47 6.37
C ASP A 187 6.06 -9.89 5.04
N ILE A 188 6.99 -9.43 4.19
CA ILE A 188 6.65 -8.95 2.83
C ILE A 188 6.07 -10.07 1.97
N MET A 189 6.65 -11.28 2.03
CA MET A 189 6.15 -12.45 1.31
C MET A 189 4.84 -12.99 1.89
N GLU A 190 4.69 -12.99 3.21
CA GLU A 190 3.43 -13.36 3.89
C GLU A 190 2.29 -12.44 3.43
N ARG A 191 2.52 -11.11 3.47
CA ARG A 191 1.60 -10.11 2.91
C ARG A 191 1.25 -10.41 1.45
N ALA A 192 2.25 -10.72 0.62
CA ALA A 192 2.03 -10.98 -0.80
C ALA A 192 1.21 -12.26 -1.05
N MET A 193 1.42 -13.31 -0.27
CA MET A 193 0.61 -14.53 -0.31
C MET A 193 -0.83 -14.27 0.10
N GLU A 194 -1.05 -13.46 1.13
CA GLU A 194 -2.39 -13.12 1.58
C GLU A 194 -3.15 -12.27 0.54
N GLU A 195 -2.46 -11.31 -0.10
CA GLU A 195 -2.99 -10.54 -1.21
C GLU A 195 -3.30 -11.42 -2.43
N ALA A 196 -2.37 -12.31 -2.79
CA ALA A 196 -2.51 -13.23 -3.92
C ALA A 196 -3.68 -14.20 -3.72
N LYS A 197 -3.90 -14.71 -2.50
CA LYS A 197 -5.05 -15.55 -2.15
C LYS A 197 -6.36 -14.79 -2.25
N ARG A 198 -6.40 -13.54 -1.78
CA ARG A 198 -7.61 -12.70 -1.84
C ARG A 198 -8.01 -12.41 -3.29
N ASP A 199 -7.03 -12.09 -4.14
CA ASP A 199 -7.26 -11.63 -5.50
C ASP A 199 -7.17 -12.74 -6.56
N HIS A 200 -6.90 -13.98 -6.14
CA HIS A 200 -6.65 -15.12 -7.02
C HIS A 200 -5.52 -14.88 -8.05
N LYS A 201 -4.44 -14.26 -7.58
CA LYS A 201 -3.27 -13.88 -8.37
C LYS A 201 -2.06 -14.75 -8.06
N LYS A 202 -1.05 -14.67 -8.91
CA LYS A 202 0.29 -15.20 -8.65
C LYS A 202 1.16 -14.12 -8.01
N ILE A 203 2.30 -14.49 -7.46
CA ILE A 203 3.25 -13.52 -6.88
C ILE A 203 4.41 -13.40 -7.85
N PHE A 204 4.71 -12.18 -8.28
CA PHE A 204 5.91 -11.85 -9.03
C PHE A 204 6.90 -11.19 -8.07
N LEU A 205 7.89 -11.95 -7.61
CA LEU A 205 8.97 -11.46 -6.77
C LEU A 205 10.13 -11.00 -7.65
N SER A 206 10.55 -9.75 -7.51
CA SER A 206 11.72 -9.16 -8.15
C SER A 206 12.76 -8.83 -7.09
N PHE A 207 13.89 -9.54 -7.12
CA PHE A 207 15.08 -9.16 -6.38
C PHE A 207 15.82 -8.07 -7.13
N THR A 208 16.14 -7.00 -6.41
CA THR A 208 16.58 -5.75 -7.01
C THR A 208 17.51 -4.96 -6.08
N ALA A 209 18.00 -3.81 -6.52
CA ALA A 209 18.79 -2.88 -5.72
C ALA A 209 18.58 -1.45 -6.24
N SER A 210 18.76 -0.48 -5.35
CA SER A 210 18.64 0.96 -5.60
C SER A 210 19.59 1.43 -6.71
N TRP A 211 20.79 0.86 -6.79
CA TRP A 211 21.81 1.16 -7.79
C TRP A 211 21.64 0.39 -9.12
N CYS A 212 20.74 -0.60 -9.18
CA CYS A 212 20.63 -1.51 -10.32
C CYS A 212 19.85 -0.89 -11.49
N HIS A 213 20.56 -0.35 -12.49
CA HIS A 213 19.95 0.23 -13.69
C HIS A 213 18.94 -0.71 -14.37
N TRP A 214 19.31 -1.95 -14.67
CA TRP A 214 18.45 -2.90 -15.37
C TRP A 214 17.20 -3.31 -14.58
N CYS A 215 17.27 -3.23 -13.25
CA CYS A 215 16.11 -3.45 -12.41
C CYS A 215 15.09 -2.31 -12.54
N HIS A 216 15.56 -1.06 -12.62
CA HIS A 216 14.70 0.10 -12.90
C HIS A 216 14.08 0.04 -14.29
N VAL A 217 14.82 -0.45 -15.29
CA VAL A 217 14.28 -0.66 -16.64
C VAL A 217 13.19 -1.75 -16.61
N LEU A 218 13.40 -2.86 -15.89
CA LEU A 218 12.37 -3.92 -15.71
C LEU A 218 11.09 -3.37 -15.07
N ASP A 219 11.23 -2.64 -13.96
CA ASP A 219 10.11 -2.03 -13.26
C ASP A 219 9.36 -1.03 -14.17
N THR A 220 10.10 -0.19 -14.91
CA THR A 220 9.52 0.74 -15.89
C THR A 220 8.75 0.01 -17.01
N ALA A 221 9.30 -1.09 -17.52
CA ALA A 221 8.69 -1.85 -18.59
C ALA A 221 7.40 -2.56 -18.14
N ILE A 222 7.40 -3.15 -16.93
CA ILE A 222 6.21 -3.77 -16.33
C ILE A 222 5.10 -2.75 -16.11
N ASN A 223 5.47 -1.56 -15.61
CA ASN A 223 4.54 -0.46 -15.33
C ASN A 223 4.24 0.41 -16.57
N HIS A 224 4.64 -0.01 -17.77
CA HIS A 224 4.35 0.73 -18.98
C HIS A 224 2.83 0.72 -19.26
N PRO A 225 2.19 1.87 -19.59
CA PRO A 225 0.73 1.96 -19.74
C PRO A 225 0.09 0.94 -20.67
N LEU A 226 0.83 0.47 -21.68
CA LEU A 226 0.35 -0.57 -22.61
C LEU A 226 0.11 -1.93 -21.95
N CYS A 227 0.95 -2.35 -21.01
CA CYS A 227 0.90 -3.71 -20.43
C CYS A 227 0.64 -3.74 -18.92
N GLN A 228 0.68 -2.59 -18.25
CA GLN A 228 0.57 -2.50 -16.79
C GLN A 228 -0.68 -3.22 -16.23
N LYS A 229 -1.81 -3.15 -16.97
CA LYS A 229 -3.06 -3.81 -16.57
C LYS A 229 -2.94 -5.33 -16.61
N ILE A 230 -2.28 -5.87 -17.63
CA ILE A 230 -2.06 -7.31 -17.79
C ILE A 230 -1.31 -7.84 -16.57
N PHE A 231 -0.23 -7.16 -16.17
CA PHE A 231 0.54 -7.54 -14.99
C PHE A 231 -0.28 -7.40 -13.69
N LYS A 232 -1.02 -6.31 -13.52
CA LYS A 232 -1.87 -6.06 -12.34
C LYS A 232 -2.98 -7.09 -12.16
N ASP A 233 -3.58 -7.55 -13.26
CA ASP A 233 -4.67 -8.52 -13.21
C ASP A 233 -4.17 -9.92 -12.82
N LYS A 234 -2.92 -10.24 -13.12
CA LYS A 234 -2.37 -11.60 -12.98
C LYS A 234 -1.45 -11.78 -11.78
N TYR A 235 -0.79 -10.70 -11.33
CA TYR A 235 0.26 -10.77 -10.32
C TYR A 235 0.10 -9.76 -9.19
N VAL A 236 0.50 -10.19 -7.99
CA VAL A 236 0.95 -9.34 -6.89
C VAL A 236 2.45 -9.14 -7.05
N PHE A 237 2.88 -7.89 -7.23
CA PHE A 237 4.31 -7.56 -7.36
C PHE A 237 4.95 -7.38 -6.00
N VAL A 238 6.15 -7.94 -5.85
CA VAL A 238 6.98 -7.83 -4.66
C VAL A 238 8.38 -7.45 -5.08
N HIS A 239 8.93 -6.41 -4.44
CA HIS A 239 10.32 -6.04 -4.56
C HIS A 239 11.05 -6.37 -3.26
N LEU A 240 12.17 -7.06 -3.37
CA LEU A 240 13.12 -7.22 -2.26
C LEU A 240 14.46 -6.62 -2.68
N LEU A 241 14.92 -5.63 -1.94
CA LEU A 241 16.24 -5.05 -2.14
C LEU A 241 17.26 -6.07 -1.62
N ALA A 242 18.20 -6.43 -2.46
CA ALA A 242 19.29 -7.35 -2.21
C ALA A 242 20.56 -6.76 -2.85
N HIS A 243 21.73 -7.03 -2.27
CA HIS A 243 22.98 -6.43 -2.71
C HIS A 243 23.02 -4.90 -2.58
N GLU A 244 22.26 -4.32 -1.64
CA GLU A 244 22.50 -2.93 -1.23
C GLU A 244 23.86 -2.86 -0.52
N ASP A 245 24.59 -1.78 -0.76
CA ASP A 245 25.77 -1.46 0.03
C ASP A 245 25.38 -0.66 1.28
N ASP A 246 26.28 -0.60 2.27
CA ASP A 246 26.07 0.16 3.51
C ASP A 246 25.99 1.69 3.30
N LEU A 247 26.03 2.18 2.04
CA LEU A 247 26.06 3.61 1.70
C LEU A 247 24.67 4.30 1.73
N GLU A 248 23.70 3.71 2.44
CA GLU A 248 22.48 4.34 2.96
C GLU A 248 21.49 4.95 1.94
N ILE A 249 21.49 4.56 0.65
CA ILE A 249 20.40 5.02 -0.23
C ILE A 249 19.11 4.29 0.16
N HIS A 250 19.08 2.96 0.18
CA HIS A 250 17.99 2.17 0.76
C HIS A 250 18.55 1.08 1.68
N LYS A 251 17.86 0.79 2.80
CA LYS A 251 18.25 -0.33 3.65
C LYS A 251 17.75 -1.65 3.06
N GLN A 252 18.66 -2.60 2.91
CA GLN A 252 18.31 -3.96 2.53
C GLN A 252 17.28 -4.55 3.51
N GLN A 253 16.20 -5.15 2.99
CA GLN A 253 15.27 -5.88 3.84
C GLN A 253 15.97 -7.10 4.46
N LEU A 254 15.77 -7.30 5.76
CA LEU A 254 16.32 -8.46 6.48
C LEU A 254 15.81 -9.76 5.83
N GLY A 255 16.71 -10.70 5.53
CA GLY A 255 16.36 -11.97 4.90
C GLY A 255 16.32 -11.94 3.36
N ALA A 256 16.46 -10.77 2.71
CA ALA A 256 16.39 -10.66 1.26
C ALA A 256 17.56 -11.35 0.55
N SER A 257 18.81 -11.17 1.02
CA SER A 257 19.98 -11.84 0.47
C SER A 257 19.90 -13.35 0.63
N GLU A 258 19.48 -13.83 1.80
CA GLU A 258 19.34 -15.25 2.10
C GLU A 258 18.27 -15.90 1.21
N LEU A 259 17.19 -15.16 0.91
CA LEU A 259 16.15 -15.62 0.01
C LEU A 259 16.62 -15.61 -1.46
N LEU A 260 17.38 -14.60 -1.87
CA LEU A 260 18.00 -14.53 -3.20
C LEU A 260 18.93 -15.72 -3.41
N GLU A 261 19.86 -15.96 -2.48
CA GLU A 261 20.80 -17.09 -2.54
C GLU A 261 20.09 -18.44 -2.64
N ARG A 262 18.96 -18.59 -1.93
CA ARG A 262 18.16 -19.82 -1.96
C ARG A 262 17.59 -20.12 -3.35
N TYR A 263 17.08 -19.11 -4.04
CA TYR A 263 16.40 -19.31 -5.33
C TYR A 263 17.33 -19.19 -6.53
N GLN A 264 18.24 -18.22 -6.53
CA GLN A 264 19.20 -18.03 -7.61
C GLN A 264 20.28 -19.13 -7.59
N GLY A 265 20.59 -19.65 -6.40
CA GLY A 265 21.68 -20.58 -6.17
C GLY A 265 23.05 -19.90 -6.25
N ARG A 266 24.07 -20.53 -5.65
CA ARG A 266 25.41 -19.91 -5.48
C ARG A 266 26.17 -19.65 -6.78
N ASN A 267 25.77 -20.27 -7.89
CA ASN A 267 26.48 -20.21 -9.17
C ASN A 267 25.87 -19.24 -10.20
N ARG A 268 24.66 -18.72 -9.93
CA ARG A 268 24.05 -17.68 -10.75
C ARG A 268 24.21 -16.36 -10.00
N ARG A 269 24.65 -15.32 -10.71
CA ARG A 269 24.87 -13.98 -10.14
C ARG A 269 24.11 -12.98 -10.99
N GLY A 270 23.71 -11.87 -10.38
CA GLY A 270 23.13 -10.72 -11.07
C GLY A 270 21.68 -10.45 -10.66
N ILE A 271 21.31 -9.18 -10.79
CA ILE A 271 19.96 -8.66 -10.65
C ILE A 271 19.64 -7.81 -11.90
N PRO A 272 18.38 -7.73 -12.35
CA PRO A 272 17.18 -8.26 -11.68
C PRO A 272 17.10 -9.79 -11.74
N PHE A 273 16.64 -10.38 -10.64
CA PHE A 273 16.30 -11.80 -10.57
C PHE A 273 14.84 -11.93 -10.16
N SER A 274 14.03 -12.56 -11.00
CA SER A 274 12.59 -12.68 -10.81
C SER A 274 12.22 -14.11 -10.46
N VAL A 275 11.24 -14.29 -9.56
CA VAL A 275 10.65 -15.59 -9.21
C VAL A 275 9.14 -15.46 -9.20
N ILE A 276 8.45 -16.42 -9.82
CA ILE A 276 6.99 -16.50 -9.77
C ILE A 276 6.58 -17.61 -8.80
N PHE A 277 5.69 -17.26 -7.89
CA PHE A 277 5.03 -18.19 -6.96
C PHE A 277 3.53 -18.26 -7.22
N ASP A 278 2.90 -19.35 -6.82
CA ASP A 278 1.45 -19.37 -6.66
C ASP A 278 0.99 -18.59 -5.41
N GLU A 279 -0.33 -18.47 -5.23
CA GLU A 279 -0.92 -17.78 -4.08
C GLU A 279 -0.56 -18.40 -2.71
N ASN A 280 -0.07 -19.64 -2.69
CA ASN A 280 0.38 -20.33 -1.48
C ASN A 280 1.89 -20.22 -1.25
N GLY A 281 2.61 -19.45 -2.08
CA GLY A 281 4.06 -19.32 -2.01
C GLY A 281 4.81 -20.52 -2.60
N LYS A 282 4.15 -21.38 -3.38
CA LYS A 282 4.83 -22.47 -4.08
C LYS A 282 5.58 -21.91 -5.28
N TYR A 283 6.87 -22.21 -5.38
CA TYR A 283 7.71 -21.87 -6.52
C TYR A 283 7.15 -22.43 -7.83
N LEU A 284 7.08 -21.60 -8.88
CA LEU A 284 6.64 -22.01 -10.21
C LEU A 284 7.76 -21.89 -11.26
N ALA A 285 8.43 -20.74 -11.31
CA ALA A 285 9.50 -20.47 -12.28
C ALA A 285 10.35 -19.28 -11.84
N ASP A 286 11.53 -19.14 -12.43
CA ASP A 286 12.45 -18.03 -12.22
C ASP A 286 12.99 -17.48 -13.54
N PHE A 287 13.51 -16.26 -13.48
CA PHE A 287 14.19 -15.60 -14.59
C PHE A 287 15.35 -14.77 -14.04
N ASN A 288 16.56 -15.04 -14.54
CA ASN A 288 17.76 -14.28 -14.20
C ASN A 288 18.24 -13.52 -15.43
N GLY A 289 18.08 -12.19 -15.42
CA GLY A 289 18.42 -11.33 -16.55
C GLY A 289 17.44 -10.18 -16.72
N PHE A 290 17.56 -9.45 -17.81
CA PHE A 290 16.62 -8.40 -18.18
C PHE A 290 16.01 -8.76 -19.54
N PRO A 291 14.67 -8.81 -19.69
CA PRO A 291 14.04 -9.22 -20.94
C PRO A 291 14.09 -8.09 -21.96
N SER A 292 15.26 -7.87 -22.56
CA SER A 292 15.47 -6.88 -23.60
C SER A 292 15.05 -7.44 -24.96
N THR A 293 14.36 -6.60 -25.75
CA THR A 293 14.00 -6.94 -27.14
C THR A 293 15.08 -6.56 -28.14
N ASN A 294 16.22 -6.02 -27.68
CA ASN A 294 17.40 -5.80 -28.51
C ASN A 294 17.91 -7.15 -29.05
N SER A 295 18.28 -7.22 -30.32
CA SER A 295 18.70 -8.45 -31.00
C SER A 295 19.84 -9.18 -30.27
N LYS A 296 20.71 -8.45 -29.57
CA LYS A 296 21.80 -9.03 -28.76
C LYS A 296 21.31 -9.86 -27.56
N TYR A 297 20.13 -9.55 -27.03
CA TYR A 297 19.56 -10.16 -25.83
C TYR A 297 18.20 -10.84 -26.08
N ALA A 298 17.84 -11.05 -27.35
CA ALA A 298 16.55 -11.61 -27.74
C ALA A 298 16.26 -12.99 -27.09
N ALA A 299 17.30 -13.77 -26.80
CA ALA A 299 17.18 -15.03 -26.08
C ALA A 299 16.68 -14.85 -24.63
N GLU A 300 17.08 -13.79 -23.93
CA GLU A 300 16.61 -13.49 -22.57
C GLU A 300 15.12 -13.14 -22.56
N TYR A 301 14.66 -12.38 -23.56
CA TYR A 301 13.23 -12.09 -23.71
C TYR A 301 12.42 -13.38 -23.94
N SER A 302 12.91 -14.31 -24.75
CA SER A 302 12.21 -15.59 -24.98
C SER A 302 12.05 -16.43 -23.72
N VAL A 303 13.07 -16.47 -22.84
CA VAL A 303 12.98 -17.16 -21.55
C VAL A 303 11.96 -16.49 -20.63
N PHE A 304 11.95 -15.15 -20.58
CA PHE A 304 10.96 -14.39 -19.81
C PHE A 304 9.54 -14.61 -20.33
N GLU A 305 9.35 -14.59 -21.65
CA GLU A 305 8.07 -14.87 -22.30
C GLU A 305 7.55 -16.28 -21.96
N GLU A 306 8.44 -17.28 -21.98
CA GLU A 306 8.11 -18.66 -21.61
C GLU A 306 7.72 -18.78 -20.13
N MET A 307 8.44 -18.10 -19.24
CA MET A 307 8.09 -18.00 -17.82
C MET A 307 6.65 -17.47 -17.68
N LEU A 308 6.34 -16.33 -18.29
CA LEU A 308 5.01 -15.72 -18.24
C LEU A 308 3.91 -16.63 -18.81
N LYS A 309 4.17 -17.31 -19.93
CA LYS A 309 3.23 -18.28 -20.53
C LYS A 309 2.92 -19.42 -19.57
N LYS A 310 3.93 -20.00 -18.93
CA LYS A 310 3.79 -21.19 -18.08
C LYS A 310 3.09 -20.89 -16.75
N THR A 311 3.28 -19.69 -16.20
CA THR A 311 2.85 -19.41 -14.82
C THR A 311 1.69 -18.42 -14.71
N GLY A 312 1.55 -17.50 -15.67
CA GLY A 312 0.64 -16.36 -15.55
C GLY A 312 -0.69 -16.50 -16.26
N GLY A 313 -0.90 -17.54 -17.08
CA GLY A 313 -2.06 -17.62 -17.96
C GLY A 313 -2.15 -16.39 -18.88
N ILE A 314 -1.00 -15.90 -19.35
CA ILE A 314 -0.91 -14.77 -20.28
C ILE A 314 -1.14 -15.28 -21.70
N THR A 315 -2.04 -14.64 -22.44
CA THR A 315 -2.38 -15.02 -23.82
C THR A 315 -1.30 -14.61 -24.81
N ASN A 316 -1.30 -15.19 -26.01
CA ASN A 316 -0.37 -14.78 -27.07
C ASN A 316 -0.58 -13.31 -27.49
N GLU A 317 -1.80 -12.80 -27.41
CA GLU A 317 -2.14 -11.41 -27.67
C GLU A 317 -1.55 -10.49 -26.60
N GLU A 318 -1.73 -10.84 -25.32
CA GLU A 318 -1.16 -10.11 -24.18
C GLU A 318 0.37 -10.08 -24.25
N LEU A 319 1.02 -11.18 -24.66
CA LEU A 319 2.48 -11.23 -24.81
C LEU A 319 3.01 -10.34 -25.93
N LYS A 320 2.25 -10.14 -27.01
CA LYS A 320 2.61 -9.16 -28.05
C LYS A 320 2.59 -7.75 -27.48
N ILE A 321 1.59 -7.41 -26.66
CA ILE A 321 1.47 -6.12 -25.99
C ILE A 321 2.64 -5.91 -25.01
N ILE A 322 2.95 -6.92 -24.19
CA ILE A 322 4.11 -6.89 -23.29
C ILE A 322 5.40 -6.68 -24.09
N LYS A 323 5.61 -7.41 -25.19
CA LYS A 323 6.81 -7.25 -26.02
C LYS A 323 6.95 -5.85 -26.60
N GLN A 324 5.84 -5.26 -27.05
CA GLN A 324 5.83 -3.89 -27.52
C GLN A 324 6.20 -2.92 -26.40
N ALA A 325 5.60 -3.05 -25.22
CA ALA A 325 5.88 -2.21 -24.07
C ALA A 325 7.36 -2.27 -23.65
N PHE A 326 7.93 -3.48 -23.58
CA PHE A 326 9.33 -3.69 -23.22
C PHE A 326 10.30 -3.14 -24.27
N SER A 327 9.91 -3.15 -25.54
CA SER A 327 10.69 -2.51 -26.62
C SER A 327 10.70 -0.99 -26.54
N LEU A 328 9.63 -0.38 -26.01
CA LEU A 328 9.54 1.07 -25.83
C LEU A 328 10.22 1.55 -24.54
N ALA A 329 10.28 0.70 -23.52
CA ALA A 329 10.92 1.00 -22.24
C ALA A 329 12.43 0.70 -22.23
N SER A 330 12.91 -0.15 -23.14
CA SER A 330 14.33 -0.47 -23.26
C SER A 330 15.07 0.65 -24.02
N PRO A 331 16.27 1.07 -23.55
CA PRO A 331 17.08 2.09 -24.20
C PRO A 331 17.70 1.65 -25.53
#